data_AF-A0A5Q0CBD5-F1
#
_entry.id   AF-A0A5Q0CBD5-F1
#
_cell.length_a   1.000
_cell.length_b   1.000
_cell.length_c   1.000
_cell.angle_alpha   90.00
_cell.angle_beta   90.00
_cell.angle_gamma   90.00
#
_symmetry.space_group_name_H-M   'P 1'
#
loop_
_entity.id
_entity.type
_entity.pdbx_description
1 polymer ?
#
loop_
_entity_poly.entity_id
_entity_poly.type
_entity_poly.pdbx_seq_one_letter_code
_entity_poly.pdbx_strand_id
1 'polypeptide(L)'
;MFDNLRAKALLRSRFIARSAATGLALLIAAGSAAADTTIKWMHLEIDPNYLAVWQKIVGKYEAEHPGVKVEMQFLENEAFKAKLPTLLQSSDAPDLFYSWGGGVLKQQLATGALLDLSEAMNAKDGAWVKSYNPASVKGLSYDGKIGAVPYSVGTVSFFYNKALFAKAGVDATTIKTWDDFLAAVKKIKDAGIVPIAGGGGEKWPIHFYWSYLVMRDGGQKVFDAAKNGQGEGFKDPSIIKAGEQLAELGKLEPFQPGYLGATWPQTLGVFGDGKAAMILGFQNTEANQRTNAGDKKGLSGDNIGRFAFPAVAGGAGAVTDTLGGLNGWAVTKKAPPETLDFLAYLTNAENERAMAKAGMIIPVAVGAEDGVTNPLLHESAEQLAHSTWHQNFFDQDLGPSVGRVVNDVSVAIVSGQMSSEDGAQQIQDAFEQDQF
;
A
#
# COMPACT_ATOMS: atom_id res chain seq x y z
N MET A 1 56.42 21.34 -35.86
CA MET A 1 57.51 22.34 -36.00
C MET A 1 57.54 23.08 -34.68
N PHE A 2 58.15 22.46 -33.66
CA PHE A 2 59.59 22.51 -33.38
C PHE A 2 60.02 23.93 -33.00
N ASP A 3 60.32 24.11 -31.72
CA ASP A 3 61.53 24.78 -31.20
C ASP A 3 61.28 25.32 -29.79
N ASN A 4 62.20 25.29 -28.83
CA ASN A 4 63.42 24.52 -28.61
C ASN A 4 63.79 24.88 -27.15
N LEU A 5 63.79 23.90 -26.25
CA LEU A 5 64.97 23.41 -25.55
C LEU A 5 65.88 24.45 -24.84
N ARG A 6 65.91 24.27 -23.51
CA ARG A 6 67.10 24.08 -22.64
C ARG A 6 68.00 25.27 -22.32
N ALA A 7 68.22 25.47 -21.02
CA ALA A 7 69.51 25.13 -20.40
C ALA A 7 69.38 24.95 -18.87
N LYS A 8 69.96 23.86 -18.38
CA LYS A 8 70.16 23.49 -16.96
C LYS A 8 71.45 24.13 -16.44
N ALA A 9 71.49 24.45 -15.14
CA ALA A 9 72.73 24.42 -14.36
C ALA A 9 72.46 23.82 -12.97
N LEU A 10 73.12 22.69 -12.71
CA LEU A 10 73.31 22.03 -11.42
C LEU A 10 74.37 22.84 -10.61
N LEU A 11 74.70 22.69 -9.32
CA LEU A 11 74.63 21.61 -8.31
C LEU A 11 75.24 22.17 -6.98
N ARG A 12 74.93 21.53 -5.84
CA ARG A 12 75.71 21.40 -4.55
C ARG A 12 75.26 22.17 -3.28
N SER A 13 74.41 21.48 -2.51
CA SER A 13 74.64 20.97 -1.13
C SER A 13 75.43 21.78 -0.08
N ARG A 14 74.81 22.05 1.09
CA ARG A 14 75.05 21.34 2.37
C ARG A 14 74.24 21.93 3.55
N PHE A 15 74.09 21.09 4.57
CA PHE A 15 73.16 21.03 5.71
C PHE A 15 73.39 22.02 6.88
N ILE A 16 72.43 21.95 7.85
CA ILE A 16 72.42 22.31 9.29
C ILE A 16 71.87 23.73 9.56
N ALA A 17 70.76 24.04 10.26
CA ALA A 17 69.78 23.45 11.18
C ALA A 17 69.67 24.35 12.45
N ARG A 18 68.42 24.52 12.93
CA ARG A 18 67.98 25.01 14.27
C ARG A 18 68.07 26.54 14.50
N SER A 19 67.09 27.26 15.04
CA SER A 19 65.89 26.94 15.83
C SER A 19 64.89 28.09 15.70
N ALA A 20 63.58 27.82 15.71
CA ALA A 20 62.58 28.82 16.08
C ALA A 20 61.48 28.15 16.92
N ALA A 21 61.32 28.68 18.12
CA ALA A 21 60.30 28.34 19.09
C ALA A 21 58.92 28.84 18.64
N THR A 22 57.86 28.17 19.09
CA THR A 22 56.92 28.66 20.13
C THR A 22 55.60 27.93 19.95
N GLY A 23 55.24 27.09 20.92
CA GLY A 23 53.98 26.38 20.95
C GLY A 23 52.83 27.28 21.40
N LEU A 24 51.67 27.09 20.78
CA LEU A 24 50.37 27.45 21.34
C LEU A 24 49.36 26.36 20.96
N ALA A 25 48.52 26.02 21.93
CA ALA A 25 47.68 24.84 22.05
C ALA A 25 46.78 24.51 20.84
N LEU A 26 46.83 23.25 20.41
CA LEU A 26 45.74 22.58 19.70
C LEU A 26 44.97 21.72 20.71
N LEU A 27 43.84 22.25 21.18
CA LEU A 27 42.76 21.43 21.72
C LEU A 27 42.25 20.55 20.57
N ILE A 28 42.73 19.31 20.52
CA ILE A 28 42.10 18.26 19.72
C ILE A 28 40.80 17.92 20.46
N ALA A 29 39.71 18.56 20.05
CA ALA A 29 38.40 17.99 20.24
C ALA A 29 38.38 16.68 19.46
N ALA A 30 38.62 15.57 20.16
CA ALA A 30 38.36 14.24 19.66
C ALA A 30 36.84 14.10 19.53
N GLY A 31 36.28 14.62 18.45
CA GLY A 31 35.00 14.14 17.95
C GLY A 31 35.24 12.70 17.52
N SER A 32 34.77 11.75 18.33
CA SER A 32 34.64 10.36 17.89
C SER A 32 33.89 10.37 16.57
N ALA A 33 34.56 10.00 15.48
CA ALA A 33 33.90 9.61 14.25
C ALA A 33 33.11 8.34 14.57
N ALA A 34 31.88 8.51 15.06
CA ALA A 34 30.90 7.44 15.05
C ALA A 34 30.82 6.97 13.59
N ALA A 35 30.89 5.66 13.35
CA ALA A 35 30.63 5.14 12.02
C ALA A 35 29.18 5.52 11.68
N ASP A 36 28.99 6.29 10.61
CA ASP A 36 27.65 6.71 10.19
C ASP A 36 26.84 5.47 9.80
N THR A 37 25.84 5.09 10.61
CA THR A 37 24.87 4.04 10.29
C THR A 37 23.86 4.62 9.30
N THR A 38 23.70 4.00 8.13
CA THR A 38 22.64 4.35 7.17
C THR A 38 21.54 3.28 7.20
N ILE A 39 20.31 3.69 7.46
CA ILE A 39 19.10 2.87 7.42
C ILE A 39 18.45 3.05 6.04
N LYS A 40 18.38 1.98 5.25
CA LYS A 40 17.71 1.92 3.94
C LYS A 40 16.22 1.62 4.12
N TRP A 41 15.38 2.58 3.79
CA TRP A 41 13.93 2.50 3.92
C TRP A 41 13.25 2.43 2.56
N MET A 42 12.76 1.25 2.16
CA MET A 42 12.08 1.08 0.87
C MET A 42 10.57 1.28 0.96
N HIS A 43 10.01 2.17 0.12
CA HIS A 43 8.60 2.54 0.14
C HIS A 43 7.99 2.72 -1.26
N LEU A 44 6.67 2.90 -1.28
CA LEU A 44 5.85 3.06 -2.49
C LEU A 44 5.29 4.48 -2.68
N GLU A 45 5.47 5.35 -1.68
CA GLU A 45 4.88 6.70 -1.69
C GLU A 45 5.45 7.58 -2.80
N ILE A 46 4.56 8.28 -3.51
CA ILE A 46 4.87 9.20 -4.61
C ILE A 46 4.31 10.60 -4.38
N ASP A 47 3.35 10.77 -3.47
CA ASP A 47 2.74 12.07 -3.22
C ASP A 47 3.78 12.97 -2.52
N PRO A 48 4.14 14.12 -3.13
CA PRO A 48 5.15 15.00 -2.58
C PRO A 48 4.75 15.57 -1.21
N ASN A 49 3.46 15.70 -0.92
CA ASN A 49 2.99 16.18 0.38
C ASN A 49 3.23 15.13 1.46
N TYR A 50 3.01 13.85 1.14
CA TYR A 50 3.26 12.73 2.06
C TYR A 50 4.75 12.51 2.27
N LEU A 51 5.56 12.58 1.19
CA LEU A 51 7.02 12.55 1.30
C LEU A 51 7.56 13.70 2.17
N ALA A 52 6.98 14.90 2.09
CA ALA A 52 7.39 16.01 2.94
C ALA A 52 7.12 15.75 4.44
N VAL A 53 6.04 15.04 4.76
CA VAL A 53 5.75 14.62 6.15
C VAL A 53 6.81 13.64 6.64
N TRP A 54 7.13 12.61 5.85
CA TRP A 54 8.20 11.67 6.19
C TRP A 54 9.58 12.33 6.28
N GLN A 55 9.94 13.22 5.36
CA GLN A 55 11.19 13.98 5.42
C GLN A 55 11.32 14.80 6.71
N LYS A 56 10.22 15.40 7.18
CA LYS A 56 10.19 16.13 8.45
C LYS A 56 10.39 15.20 9.65
N ILE A 57 9.76 14.02 9.65
CA ILE A 57 9.92 13.01 10.71
C ILE A 57 11.36 12.50 10.73
N VAL A 58 11.90 12.12 9.57
CA VAL A 58 13.28 11.67 9.38
C VAL A 58 14.26 12.73 9.86
N GLY A 59 14.13 13.98 9.44
CA GLY A 59 15.03 15.05 9.84
C GLY A 59 15.04 15.32 11.34
N LYS A 60 13.89 15.16 12.02
CA LYS A 60 13.82 15.25 13.49
C LYS A 60 14.54 14.07 14.16
N TYR A 61 14.33 12.85 13.66
CA TYR A 61 15.02 11.65 14.15
C TYR A 61 16.55 11.75 13.99
N GLU A 62 17.04 12.11 12.80
CA GLU A 62 18.48 12.25 12.54
C GLU A 62 19.13 13.34 13.42
N ALA A 63 18.42 14.43 13.70
CA ALA A 63 18.90 15.48 14.60
C ALA A 63 18.99 15.00 16.07
N GLU A 64 18.07 14.13 16.49
CA GLU A 64 18.05 13.54 17.82
C GLU A 64 19.06 12.39 17.96
N HIS A 65 19.48 11.75 16.85
CA HIS A 65 20.34 10.55 16.85
C HIS A 65 21.59 10.76 15.96
N PRO A 66 22.59 11.53 16.45
CA PRO A 66 23.80 11.81 15.69
C PRO A 66 24.53 10.55 15.25
N GLY A 67 24.95 10.50 13.98
CA GLY A 67 25.61 9.33 13.37
C GLY A 67 24.63 8.32 12.76
N VAL A 68 23.33 8.60 12.76
CA VAL A 68 22.33 7.81 12.02
C VAL A 68 21.79 8.63 10.86
N LYS A 69 21.67 8.00 9.69
CA LYS A 69 21.05 8.57 8.49
C LYS A 69 19.95 7.64 7.98
N VAL A 70 18.84 8.19 7.51
CA VAL A 70 17.77 7.42 6.87
C VAL A 70 17.72 7.73 5.37
N GLU A 71 17.91 6.71 4.55
CA GLU A 71 17.81 6.78 3.10
C GLU A 71 16.45 6.23 2.64
N MET A 72 15.55 7.11 2.22
CA MET A 72 14.28 6.72 1.60
C MET A 72 14.50 6.27 0.15
N GLN A 73 14.07 5.04 -0.15
CA GLN A 73 14.23 4.37 -1.43
C GLN A 73 12.85 4.10 -2.04
N PHE A 74 12.49 4.89 -3.04
CA PHE A 74 11.24 4.71 -3.76
C PHE A 74 11.34 3.58 -4.80
N LEU A 75 10.34 2.69 -4.81
CA LEU A 75 10.01 1.86 -5.96
C LEU A 75 8.52 1.98 -6.26
N GLU A 76 8.18 2.11 -7.54
CA GLU A 76 6.79 2.00 -8.00
C GLU A 76 6.23 0.62 -7.64
N ASN A 77 4.94 0.53 -7.33
CA ASN A 77 4.26 -0.66 -6.80
C ASN A 77 4.57 -1.96 -7.57
N GLU A 78 4.43 -1.99 -8.90
CA GLU A 78 4.72 -3.23 -9.66
C GLU A 78 6.22 -3.50 -9.75
N ALA A 79 7.05 -2.45 -9.87
CA ALA A 79 8.49 -2.59 -9.78
C ALA A 79 8.96 -3.11 -8.41
N PHE A 80 8.28 -2.72 -7.33
CA PHE A 80 8.54 -3.16 -5.96
C PHE A 80 8.22 -4.65 -5.82
N LYS A 81 7.02 -5.09 -6.22
CA LYS A 81 6.61 -6.50 -6.17
C LYS A 81 7.55 -7.39 -7.00
N ALA A 82 8.03 -6.90 -8.14
CA ALA A 82 8.94 -7.64 -9.01
C ALA A 82 10.38 -7.73 -8.47
N LYS A 83 10.90 -6.64 -7.89
CA LYS A 83 12.32 -6.56 -7.48
C LYS A 83 12.58 -7.01 -6.05
N LEU A 84 11.64 -6.78 -5.13
CA LEU A 84 11.85 -7.02 -3.71
C LEU A 84 12.28 -8.47 -3.39
N PRO A 85 11.67 -9.54 -3.96
CA PRO A 85 12.09 -10.91 -3.65
C PRO A 85 13.57 -11.17 -3.93
N THR A 86 14.09 -10.64 -5.04
CA THR A 86 15.50 -10.75 -5.40
C THR A 86 16.39 -9.90 -4.50
N LEU A 87 15.95 -8.67 -4.16
CA LEU A 87 16.69 -7.78 -3.25
C LEU A 87 16.85 -8.39 -1.86
N LEU A 88 15.81 -9.05 -1.33
CA LEU A 88 15.88 -9.73 -0.02
C LEU A 88 16.92 -10.85 0.04
N GLN A 89 17.36 -11.37 -1.11
CA GLN A 89 18.39 -12.42 -1.20
C GLN A 89 19.80 -11.86 -1.48
N SER A 90 19.94 -10.56 -1.78
CA SER A 90 21.22 -9.96 -2.16
C SER A 90 21.84 -9.15 -1.01
N SER A 91 23.00 -8.53 -1.28
CA SER A 91 23.61 -7.52 -0.39
C SER A 91 22.88 -6.18 -0.39
N ASP A 92 21.97 -5.97 -1.35
CA ASP A 92 21.26 -4.72 -1.57
C ASP A 92 19.86 -4.72 -0.94
N ALA A 93 19.57 -5.71 -0.08
CA ALA A 93 18.35 -5.74 0.71
C ALA A 93 18.17 -4.42 1.47
N PRO A 94 16.94 -3.86 1.50
CA PRO A 94 16.65 -2.72 2.38
C PRO A 94 16.70 -3.17 3.85
N ASP A 95 16.88 -2.22 4.76
CA ASP A 95 16.83 -2.50 6.19
C ASP A 95 15.38 -2.65 6.67
N LEU A 96 14.50 -1.78 6.16
CA LEU A 96 13.06 -1.89 6.30
C LEU A 96 12.33 -1.64 4.97
N PHE A 97 11.15 -2.25 4.80
CA PHE A 97 10.35 -2.06 3.60
C PHE A 97 8.85 -2.16 3.86
N TYR A 98 8.08 -1.53 2.97
CA TYR A 98 6.61 -1.53 3.02
C TYR A 98 6.04 -2.95 2.82
N SER A 99 5.06 -3.34 3.62
CA SER A 99 4.35 -4.61 3.48
C SER A 99 2.84 -4.42 3.51
N TRP A 100 2.15 -5.15 2.64
CA TRP A 100 0.69 -5.30 2.65
C TRP A 100 0.19 -6.39 3.61
N GLY A 101 1.09 -7.04 4.37
CA GLY A 101 0.74 -8.18 5.21
C GLY A 101 0.33 -9.41 4.40
N GLY A 102 -0.65 -10.16 4.92
CA GLY A 102 -1.23 -11.33 4.28
C GLY A 102 -0.27 -12.50 4.06
N GLY A 103 -0.66 -13.41 3.18
CA GLY A 103 0.14 -14.56 2.76
C GLY A 103 1.50 -14.17 2.15
N VAL A 104 1.59 -13.00 1.50
CA VAL A 104 2.86 -12.49 0.96
C VAL A 104 3.88 -12.25 2.09
N LEU A 105 3.50 -11.51 3.14
CA LEU A 105 4.39 -11.29 4.29
C LEU A 105 4.69 -12.59 5.02
N LYS A 106 3.70 -13.49 5.16
CA LYS A 106 3.90 -14.82 5.77
C LYS A 106 4.98 -15.61 5.03
N GLN A 107 4.91 -15.69 3.70
CA GLN A 107 5.90 -16.40 2.89
C GLN A 107 7.27 -15.72 2.98
N GLN A 108 7.34 -14.39 2.91
CA GLN A 108 8.60 -13.65 3.10
C GLN A 108 9.24 -13.93 4.47
N LEU A 109 8.46 -13.99 5.53
CA LEU A 109 8.93 -14.33 6.88
C LEU A 109 9.44 -15.78 6.94
N ALA A 110 8.76 -16.72 6.27
CA ALA A 110 9.15 -18.13 6.20
C ALA A 110 10.49 -18.36 5.48
N THR A 111 10.89 -17.49 4.55
CA THR A 111 12.23 -17.56 3.91
C THR A 111 13.37 -17.36 4.90
N GLY A 112 13.09 -16.78 6.07
CA GLY A 112 14.10 -16.41 7.05
C GLY A 112 14.92 -15.17 6.68
N ALA A 113 14.54 -14.41 5.64
CA ALA A 113 15.16 -13.12 5.32
C ALA A 113 14.74 -11.99 6.28
N LEU A 114 13.56 -12.11 6.89
CA LEU A 114 12.98 -11.10 7.77
C LEU A 114 13.28 -11.36 9.25
N LEU A 115 13.40 -10.29 10.01
CA LEU A 115 13.49 -10.31 11.45
C LEU A 115 12.11 -10.61 12.04
N ASP A 116 12.04 -11.57 12.96
CA ASP A 116 10.88 -11.75 13.83
C ASP A 116 10.86 -10.65 14.88
N LEU A 117 9.85 -9.78 14.84
CA LEU A 117 9.77 -8.59 15.69
C LEU A 117 9.22 -8.90 17.09
N SER A 118 8.84 -10.15 17.37
CA SER A 118 8.16 -10.53 18.62
C SER A 118 8.96 -10.15 19.87
N GLU A 119 10.25 -10.47 19.90
CA GLU A 119 11.11 -10.14 21.04
C GLU A 119 11.26 -8.63 21.20
N ALA A 120 11.57 -7.92 20.11
CA ALA A 120 11.80 -6.49 20.12
C ALA A 120 10.56 -5.69 20.55
N MET A 121 9.37 -6.04 20.04
CA MET A 121 8.13 -5.34 20.35
C MET A 121 7.56 -5.67 21.75
N ASN A 122 7.86 -6.87 22.28
CA ASN A 122 7.48 -7.26 23.64
C ASN A 122 8.51 -6.88 24.71
N ALA A 123 9.68 -6.37 24.32
CA ALA A 123 10.65 -5.82 25.27
C ALA A 123 10.06 -4.66 26.08
N LYS A 124 10.71 -4.31 27.20
CA LYS A 124 10.29 -3.21 28.09
C LYS A 124 8.80 -3.31 28.48
N ASP A 125 8.41 -4.49 28.99
CA ASP A 125 7.03 -4.82 29.39
C ASP A 125 5.98 -4.68 28.26
N GLY A 126 6.43 -4.78 27.00
CA GLY A 126 5.60 -4.66 25.82
C GLY A 126 5.09 -3.24 25.55
N ALA A 127 5.79 -2.21 26.02
CA ALA A 127 5.39 -0.81 25.79
C ALA A 127 5.21 -0.49 24.29
N TRP A 128 6.06 -1.06 23.43
CA TRP A 128 5.97 -0.86 21.99
C TRP A 128 4.80 -1.61 21.36
N VAL A 129 4.62 -2.91 21.62
CA VAL A 129 3.46 -3.64 21.08
C VAL A 129 2.12 -3.05 21.57
N LYS A 130 2.06 -2.55 22.81
CA LYS A 130 0.88 -1.91 23.40
C LYS A 130 0.59 -0.52 22.84
N SER A 131 1.49 0.09 22.07
CA SER A 131 1.22 1.37 21.43
C SER A 131 0.32 1.24 20.21
N TYR A 132 -0.05 0.03 19.79
CA TYR A 132 -0.93 -0.22 18.64
C TYR A 132 -2.22 -0.92 19.06
N ASN A 133 -3.26 -0.78 18.22
CA ASN A 133 -4.45 -1.60 18.34
C ASN A 133 -4.07 -3.11 18.27
N PRO A 134 -4.52 -3.95 19.23
CA PRO A 134 -4.24 -5.39 19.21
C PRO A 134 -4.63 -6.11 17.91
N ALA A 135 -5.69 -5.67 17.23
CA ALA A 135 -6.10 -6.23 15.95
C ALA A 135 -5.06 -5.99 14.85
N SER A 136 -4.42 -4.82 14.84
CA SER A 136 -3.37 -4.47 13.87
C SER A 136 -2.09 -5.27 14.08
N VAL A 137 -1.70 -5.53 15.34
CA VAL A 137 -0.57 -6.43 15.62
C VAL A 137 -0.91 -7.85 15.22
N LYS A 138 -2.11 -8.34 15.58
CA LYS A 138 -2.57 -9.69 15.26
C LYS A 138 -2.60 -9.93 13.75
N GLY A 139 -3.11 -8.99 12.96
CA GLY A 139 -3.22 -9.13 11.50
C GLY A 139 -1.89 -9.15 10.75
N LEU A 140 -0.80 -8.71 11.40
CA LEU A 140 0.58 -8.78 10.90
C LEU A 140 1.41 -9.86 11.61
N SER A 141 0.75 -10.75 12.35
CA SER A 141 1.38 -11.87 13.05
C SER A 141 1.06 -13.20 12.39
N TYR A 142 2.08 -14.03 12.17
CA TYR A 142 1.96 -15.34 11.51
C TYR A 142 2.74 -16.39 12.28
N ASP A 143 2.11 -17.53 12.56
CA ASP A 143 2.73 -18.67 13.23
C ASP A 143 3.45 -18.28 14.55
N GLY A 144 2.83 -17.38 15.32
CA GLY A 144 3.34 -16.87 16.60
C GLY A 144 4.39 -15.77 16.50
N LYS A 145 4.73 -15.30 15.30
CA LYS A 145 5.75 -14.28 15.04
C LYS A 145 5.14 -12.98 14.54
N ILE A 146 5.63 -11.83 15.00
CA ILE A 146 5.26 -10.52 14.45
C ILE A 146 6.12 -10.25 13.21
N GLY A 147 5.50 -10.19 12.03
CA GLY A 147 6.21 -10.04 10.75
C GLY A 147 6.48 -8.60 10.33
N ALA A 148 5.70 -7.65 10.81
CA ALA A 148 5.86 -6.22 10.50
C ALA A 148 5.34 -5.33 11.65
N VAL A 149 5.93 -4.15 11.78
CA VAL A 149 5.43 -3.09 12.66
C VAL A 149 4.18 -2.47 12.01
N PRO A 150 3.01 -2.42 12.67
CA PRO A 150 1.82 -1.81 12.11
C PRO A 150 2.04 -0.34 11.71
N TYR A 151 1.45 0.09 10.60
CA TYR A 151 1.60 1.44 10.08
C TYR A 151 0.26 2.12 9.74
N SER A 152 -0.60 1.42 9.00
CA SER A 152 -1.90 1.98 8.62
C SER A 152 -2.90 0.89 8.30
N VAL A 153 -4.17 1.23 8.48
CA VAL A 153 -5.30 0.44 7.99
C VAL A 153 -6.01 1.23 6.90
N GLY A 154 -6.65 0.55 5.96
CA GLY A 154 -7.39 1.19 4.87
C GLY A 154 -8.64 0.42 4.51
N THR A 155 -9.48 1.04 3.69
CA THR A 155 -10.64 0.36 3.10
C THR A 155 -10.83 0.81 1.66
N VAL A 156 -11.32 -0.10 0.83
CA VAL A 156 -11.70 0.17 -0.55
C VAL A 156 -13.17 0.57 -0.60
N SER A 157 -13.49 1.66 -1.28
CA SER A 157 -14.86 2.15 -1.43
C SER A 157 -15.02 2.89 -2.75
N PHE A 158 -16.26 3.13 -3.16
CA PHE A 158 -16.53 3.95 -4.33
C PHE A 158 -16.37 5.42 -3.97
N PHE A 159 -15.57 6.12 -4.76
CA PHE A 159 -15.50 7.57 -4.79
C PHE A 159 -16.16 8.04 -6.07
N TYR A 160 -16.95 9.11 -6.00
CA TYR A 160 -17.70 9.59 -7.15
C TYR A 160 -17.62 11.10 -7.32
N ASN A 161 -17.69 11.54 -8.58
CA ASN A 161 -17.78 12.93 -8.95
C ASN A 161 -19.24 13.39 -8.85
N LYS A 162 -19.55 14.20 -7.84
CA LYS A 162 -20.92 14.67 -7.55
C LYS A 162 -21.54 15.40 -8.74
N ALA A 163 -20.76 16.21 -9.46
CA ALA A 163 -21.24 16.91 -10.65
C ALA A 163 -21.62 15.95 -11.79
N LEU A 164 -20.86 14.87 -12.01
CA LEU A 164 -21.20 13.86 -13.02
C LEU A 164 -22.40 13.01 -12.61
N PHE A 165 -22.54 12.69 -11.33
CA PHE A 165 -23.74 12.04 -10.79
C PHE A 165 -24.98 12.89 -11.00
N ALA A 166 -24.91 14.19 -10.66
CA ALA A 166 -26.00 15.13 -10.89
C ALA A 166 -26.36 15.24 -12.37
N LYS A 167 -25.36 15.32 -13.26
CA LYS A 167 -25.57 15.35 -14.72
C LYS A 167 -26.25 14.08 -15.25
N ALA A 168 -25.91 12.92 -14.69
CA ALA A 168 -26.56 11.64 -15.01
C ALA A 168 -27.90 11.45 -14.28
N GLY A 169 -28.28 12.34 -13.36
CA GLY A 169 -29.44 12.19 -12.50
C GLY A 169 -29.35 11.01 -11.53
N VAL A 170 -28.14 10.60 -11.13
CA VAL A 170 -27.91 9.53 -10.15
C VAL A 170 -27.81 10.14 -8.74
N ASP A 171 -28.57 9.57 -7.81
CA ASP A 171 -28.40 9.82 -6.38
C ASP A 171 -27.59 8.68 -5.77
N ALA A 172 -26.38 8.98 -5.27
CA ALA A 172 -25.52 7.96 -4.67
C ALA A 172 -26.15 7.33 -3.42
N THR A 173 -27.06 8.03 -2.73
CA THR A 173 -27.68 7.52 -1.51
C THR A 173 -28.65 6.37 -1.79
N THR A 174 -29.13 6.21 -3.02
CA THR A 174 -30.02 5.11 -3.41
C THR A 174 -29.26 3.85 -3.83
N ILE A 175 -27.94 3.90 -3.95
CA ILE A 175 -27.11 2.74 -4.32
C ILE A 175 -26.90 1.88 -3.06
N LYS A 176 -27.83 0.96 -2.78
CA LYS A 176 -27.76 0.08 -1.61
C LYS A 176 -27.37 -1.34 -1.96
N THR A 177 -27.75 -1.78 -3.16
CA THR A 177 -27.51 -3.13 -3.67
C THR A 177 -26.64 -3.11 -4.94
N TRP A 178 -26.08 -4.27 -5.27
CA TRP A 178 -25.34 -4.46 -6.51
C TRP A 178 -26.21 -4.14 -7.73
N ASP A 179 -27.50 -4.50 -7.70
CA ASP A 179 -28.44 -4.17 -8.77
C ASP A 179 -28.66 -2.66 -8.91
N ASP A 180 -28.76 -1.93 -7.79
CA ASP A 180 -28.82 -0.46 -7.81
C ASP A 180 -27.55 0.13 -8.42
N PHE A 181 -26.39 -0.46 -8.12
CA PHE A 181 -25.11 -0.05 -8.69
C PHE A 181 -25.05 -0.29 -10.20
N LEU A 182 -25.45 -1.47 -10.69
CA LEU A 182 -25.53 -1.75 -12.12
C LEU A 182 -26.53 -0.81 -12.83
N ALA A 183 -27.64 -0.45 -12.18
CA ALA A 183 -28.59 0.53 -12.70
C ALA A 183 -27.98 1.94 -12.77
N ALA A 184 -27.22 2.36 -11.75
CA ALA A 184 -26.49 3.62 -11.77
C ALA A 184 -25.44 3.66 -12.89
N VAL A 185 -24.69 2.56 -13.08
CA VAL A 185 -23.72 2.40 -14.18
C VAL A 185 -24.40 2.59 -15.55
N LYS A 186 -25.54 1.93 -15.78
CA LYS A 186 -26.34 2.08 -17.02
C LYS A 186 -26.76 3.53 -17.23
N LYS A 187 -27.32 4.18 -16.19
CA LYS A 187 -27.78 5.57 -16.27
C LYS A 187 -26.66 6.56 -16.58
N ILE A 188 -25.48 6.36 -15.99
CA ILE A 188 -24.30 7.19 -16.26
C ILE A 188 -23.82 6.99 -17.70
N LYS A 189 -23.80 5.73 -18.20
CA LYS A 189 -23.45 5.42 -19.59
C LYS A 189 -24.45 6.04 -20.57
N ASP A 190 -25.75 5.95 -20.31
CA ASP A 190 -26.81 6.53 -21.13
C ASP A 190 -26.73 8.06 -21.20
N ALA A 191 -26.16 8.70 -20.18
CA ALA A 191 -25.85 10.13 -20.16
C ALA A 191 -24.57 10.51 -20.94
N GLY A 192 -23.92 9.55 -21.61
CA GLY A 192 -22.68 9.74 -22.37
C GLY A 192 -21.45 10.00 -21.49
N ILE A 193 -21.48 9.55 -20.23
CA ILE A 193 -20.39 9.70 -19.26
C ILE A 193 -19.77 8.33 -19.04
N VAL A 194 -18.44 8.24 -18.92
CA VAL A 194 -17.78 7.00 -18.52
C VAL A 194 -18.18 6.67 -17.08
N PRO A 195 -18.82 5.52 -16.81
CA PRO A 195 -19.26 5.18 -15.45
C PRO A 195 -18.11 5.08 -14.45
N ILE A 196 -17.05 4.35 -14.78
CA ILE A 196 -16.01 3.96 -13.84
C ILE A 196 -14.62 4.17 -14.45
N ALA A 197 -13.70 4.78 -13.70
CA ALA A 197 -12.27 4.72 -14.01
C ALA A 197 -11.74 3.32 -13.65
N GLY A 198 -11.39 2.51 -14.66
CA GLY A 198 -10.87 1.15 -14.49
C GLY A 198 -9.35 1.05 -14.71
N GLY A 199 -8.65 0.36 -13.82
CA GLY A 199 -7.21 0.08 -13.97
C GLY A 199 -6.97 -1.40 -14.25
N GLY A 200 -7.05 -1.80 -15.53
CA GLY A 200 -6.90 -3.20 -15.93
C GLY A 200 -5.46 -3.63 -16.24
N GLY A 201 -4.53 -2.68 -16.45
CA GLY A 201 -3.15 -2.98 -16.85
C GLY A 201 -2.35 -3.75 -15.80
N GLU A 202 -2.54 -3.39 -14.53
CA GLU A 202 -1.90 -4.05 -13.39
C GLU A 202 -2.80 -5.12 -12.75
N LYS A 203 -4.03 -5.24 -13.26
CA LYS A 203 -5.07 -6.24 -12.92
C LYS A 203 -5.63 -6.17 -11.50
N TRP A 204 -4.80 -5.91 -10.50
CA TRP A 204 -5.22 -5.83 -9.10
C TRP A 204 -6.36 -4.84 -8.83
N PRO A 205 -6.51 -3.67 -9.51
CA PRO A 205 -7.66 -2.80 -9.22
C PRO A 205 -9.00 -3.45 -9.59
N ILE A 206 -9.01 -4.33 -10.59
CA ILE A 206 -10.21 -5.04 -11.03
C ILE A 206 -10.58 -6.17 -10.07
N HIS A 207 -9.60 -6.83 -9.45
CA HIS A 207 -9.89 -7.93 -8.53
C HIS A 207 -10.69 -7.47 -7.30
N PHE A 208 -10.60 -6.20 -6.90
CA PHE A 208 -11.38 -5.67 -5.78
C PHE A 208 -12.89 -5.81 -5.98
N TYR A 209 -13.38 -5.73 -7.22
CA TYR A 209 -14.79 -5.98 -7.52
C TYR A 209 -15.14 -7.45 -7.24
N TRP A 210 -14.33 -8.37 -7.77
CA TRP A 210 -14.52 -9.81 -7.53
C TRP A 210 -14.46 -10.16 -6.04
N SER A 211 -13.44 -9.68 -5.32
CA SER A 211 -13.28 -9.92 -3.88
C SER A 211 -14.47 -9.43 -3.09
N TYR A 212 -14.96 -8.22 -3.34
CA TYR A 212 -16.15 -7.72 -2.66
C TYR A 212 -17.40 -8.53 -2.99
N LEU A 213 -17.57 -8.96 -4.25
CA LEU A 213 -18.71 -9.81 -4.63
C LEU A 213 -18.64 -11.17 -3.92
N VAL A 214 -17.45 -11.80 -3.84
CA VAL A 214 -17.24 -13.01 -3.03
C VAL A 214 -17.58 -12.77 -1.56
N MET A 215 -17.11 -11.65 -0.99
CA MET A 215 -17.44 -11.29 0.39
C MET A 215 -18.94 -11.09 0.60
N ARG A 216 -19.66 -10.48 -0.34
CA ARG A 216 -21.10 -10.23 -0.22
C ARG A 216 -21.94 -11.48 -0.45
N ASP A 217 -21.58 -12.32 -1.41
CA ASP A 217 -22.33 -13.54 -1.71
C ASP A 217 -22.08 -14.65 -0.68
N GLY A 218 -20.81 -14.96 -0.42
CA GLY A 218 -20.43 -16.09 0.44
C GLY A 218 -20.17 -15.73 1.91
N GLY A 219 -19.83 -14.47 2.18
CA GLY A 219 -19.44 -14.02 3.52
C GLY A 219 -18.11 -14.61 4.00
N GLN A 220 -17.75 -14.28 5.24
CA GLN A 220 -16.48 -14.72 5.85
C GLN A 220 -16.32 -16.23 5.83
N LYS A 221 -17.40 -16.97 6.13
CA LYS A 221 -17.37 -18.43 6.23
C LYS A 221 -16.90 -19.10 4.94
N VAL A 222 -17.41 -18.68 3.79
CA VAL A 222 -17.03 -19.27 2.50
C VAL A 222 -15.57 -18.96 2.18
N PHE A 223 -15.16 -17.70 2.33
CA PHE A 223 -13.79 -17.31 2.04
C PHE A 223 -12.78 -18.01 2.98
N ASP A 224 -13.08 -18.08 4.28
CA ASP A 224 -12.25 -18.80 5.25
C ASP A 224 -12.21 -20.31 4.96
N ALA A 225 -13.31 -20.92 4.52
CA ALA A 225 -13.29 -22.33 4.08
C ALA A 225 -12.39 -22.51 2.85
N ALA A 226 -12.54 -21.66 1.84
CA ALA A 226 -11.77 -21.72 0.60
C ALA A 226 -10.27 -21.61 0.84
N LYS A 227 -9.83 -20.58 1.58
CA LYS A 227 -8.41 -20.33 1.84
C LYS A 227 -7.75 -21.32 2.79
N ASN A 228 -8.54 -22.13 3.50
CA ASN A 228 -8.05 -23.22 4.35
C ASN A 228 -8.18 -24.60 3.68
N GLY A 229 -8.52 -24.67 2.39
CA GLY A 229 -8.68 -25.93 1.66
C GLY A 229 -9.85 -26.79 2.16
N GLN A 230 -10.91 -26.14 2.66
CA GLN A 230 -12.11 -26.78 3.20
C GLN A 230 -13.32 -26.57 2.29
N GLY A 231 -14.32 -27.44 2.44
CA GLY A 231 -15.56 -27.35 1.65
C GLY A 231 -15.29 -27.56 0.15
N GLU A 232 -15.96 -26.77 -0.69
CA GLU A 232 -15.77 -26.79 -2.15
C GLU A 232 -14.61 -25.89 -2.61
N GLY A 233 -13.86 -25.30 -1.68
CA GLY A 233 -12.72 -24.45 -2.00
C GLY A 233 -13.15 -23.17 -2.73
N PHE A 234 -12.36 -22.74 -3.70
CA PHE A 234 -12.68 -21.62 -4.59
C PHE A 234 -13.77 -21.93 -5.61
N LYS A 235 -14.25 -23.17 -5.66
CA LYS A 235 -15.34 -23.61 -6.54
C LYS A 235 -16.71 -23.55 -5.86
N ASP A 236 -16.78 -22.98 -4.66
CA ASP A 236 -18.06 -22.75 -3.97
C ASP A 236 -19.02 -21.94 -4.89
N PRO A 237 -20.31 -22.32 -4.98
CA PRO A 237 -21.30 -21.65 -5.83
C PRO A 237 -21.40 -20.14 -5.61
N SER A 238 -21.16 -19.65 -4.39
CA SER A 238 -21.17 -18.21 -4.11
C SER A 238 -19.97 -17.47 -4.70
N ILE A 239 -18.82 -18.15 -4.85
CA ILE A 239 -17.62 -17.60 -5.52
C ILE A 239 -17.81 -17.58 -7.03
N ILE A 240 -18.44 -18.62 -7.59
CA ILE A 240 -18.81 -18.66 -9.01
C ILE A 240 -19.85 -17.56 -9.31
N LYS A 241 -20.88 -17.41 -8.48
CA LYS A 241 -21.86 -16.33 -8.63
C LYS A 241 -21.21 -14.93 -8.61
N ALA A 242 -20.21 -14.71 -7.75
CA ALA A 242 -19.48 -13.45 -7.71
C ALA A 242 -18.74 -13.14 -9.03
N GLY A 243 -18.17 -14.15 -9.70
CA GLY A 243 -17.56 -13.97 -11.01
C GLY A 243 -18.60 -13.76 -12.12
N GLU A 244 -19.76 -14.41 -12.06
CA GLU A 244 -20.89 -14.14 -12.98
C GLU A 244 -21.36 -12.68 -12.88
N GLN A 245 -21.47 -12.14 -11.66
CA GLN A 245 -21.82 -10.74 -11.41
C GLN A 245 -20.75 -9.77 -11.92
N LEU A 246 -19.46 -10.13 -11.79
CA LEU A 246 -18.38 -9.36 -12.39
C LEU A 246 -18.46 -9.37 -13.93
N ALA A 247 -18.77 -10.52 -14.53
CA ALA A 247 -18.99 -10.62 -15.98
C ALA A 247 -20.20 -9.79 -16.42
N GLU A 248 -21.26 -9.72 -15.62
CA GLU A 248 -22.42 -8.84 -15.87
C GLU A 248 -22.00 -7.36 -15.88
N LEU A 249 -21.22 -6.91 -14.90
CA LEU A 249 -20.65 -5.57 -14.91
C LEU A 249 -19.83 -5.33 -16.18
N GLY A 250 -18.99 -6.30 -16.56
CA GLY A 250 -18.17 -6.25 -17.78
C GLY A 250 -18.98 -6.03 -19.06
N LYS A 251 -20.13 -6.71 -19.19
CA LYS A 251 -21.05 -6.58 -20.34
C LYS A 251 -21.65 -5.17 -20.47
N LEU A 252 -21.66 -4.37 -19.40
CA LEU A 252 -22.08 -2.97 -19.46
C LEU A 252 -21.02 -2.06 -20.06
N GLU A 253 -19.79 -2.55 -20.28
CA GLU A 253 -18.62 -1.79 -20.69
C GLU A 253 -18.46 -0.49 -19.86
N PRO A 254 -18.32 -0.61 -18.53
CA PRO A 254 -18.46 0.52 -17.61
C PRO A 254 -17.18 1.36 -17.54
N PHE A 255 -16.08 0.87 -18.10
CA PHE A 255 -14.75 1.48 -17.98
C PHE A 255 -14.42 2.36 -19.18
N GLN A 256 -13.48 3.29 -19.00
CA GLN A 256 -12.96 4.09 -20.10
C GLN A 256 -12.30 3.21 -21.18
N PRO A 257 -12.31 3.63 -22.46
CA PRO A 257 -11.54 2.95 -23.50
C PRO A 257 -10.06 2.79 -23.12
N GLY A 258 -9.52 1.60 -23.38
CA GLY A 258 -8.11 1.29 -23.06
C GLY A 258 -7.84 0.94 -21.59
N TYR A 259 -8.86 0.77 -20.74
CA TYR A 259 -8.68 0.44 -19.32
C TYR A 259 -7.79 -0.80 -19.08
N LEU A 260 -7.83 -1.79 -19.98
CA LEU A 260 -6.99 -3.00 -19.92
C LEU A 260 -5.47 -2.73 -20.00
N GLY A 261 -5.06 -1.57 -20.49
CA GLY A 261 -3.65 -1.13 -20.48
C GLY A 261 -3.36 -0.01 -19.48
N ALA A 262 -4.36 0.47 -18.75
CA ALA A 262 -4.21 1.60 -17.84
C ALA A 262 -3.58 1.16 -16.52
N THR A 263 -2.54 1.88 -16.10
CA THR A 263 -1.93 1.73 -14.76
C THR A 263 -2.81 2.35 -13.69
N TRP A 264 -2.57 2.03 -12.41
CA TRP A 264 -3.33 2.66 -11.33
C TRP A 264 -3.12 4.19 -11.26
N PRO A 265 -1.89 4.73 -11.37
CA PRO A 265 -1.67 6.17 -11.51
C PRO A 265 -2.48 6.81 -12.65
N GLN A 266 -2.52 6.17 -13.83
CA GLN A 266 -3.31 6.67 -14.95
C GLN A 266 -4.82 6.65 -14.64
N THR A 267 -5.31 5.62 -13.96
CA THR A 267 -6.71 5.46 -13.56
C THR A 267 -7.13 6.55 -12.57
N LEU A 268 -6.29 6.84 -11.57
CA LEU A 268 -6.47 7.98 -10.66
C LEU A 268 -6.53 9.31 -11.42
N GLY A 269 -5.67 9.48 -12.44
CA GLY A 269 -5.69 10.65 -13.32
C GLY A 269 -6.98 10.78 -14.14
N VAL A 270 -7.53 9.67 -14.66
CA VAL A 270 -8.84 9.66 -15.36
C VAL A 270 -9.95 10.16 -14.44
N PHE A 271 -10.01 9.68 -13.20
CA PHE A 271 -10.99 10.16 -12.23
C PHE A 271 -10.75 11.63 -11.85
N GLY A 272 -9.50 12.00 -11.58
CA GLY A 272 -9.14 13.36 -11.17
C GLY A 272 -9.35 14.42 -12.25
N ASP A 273 -9.19 14.05 -13.53
CA ASP A 273 -9.52 14.88 -14.69
C ASP A 273 -11.05 15.00 -14.91
N GLY A 274 -11.88 14.35 -14.08
CA GLY A 274 -13.33 14.32 -14.24
C GLY A 274 -13.79 13.59 -15.49
N LYS A 275 -13.00 12.64 -16.01
CA LYS A 275 -13.32 11.87 -17.23
C LYS A 275 -14.15 10.61 -16.94
N ALA A 276 -14.28 10.21 -15.67
CA ALA A 276 -15.15 9.13 -15.23
C ALA A 276 -15.95 9.54 -13.98
N ALA A 277 -17.15 8.99 -13.82
CA ALA A 277 -18.06 9.34 -12.73
C ALA A 277 -17.66 8.71 -11.39
N MET A 278 -17.07 7.51 -11.41
CA MET A 278 -16.68 6.75 -10.23
C MET A 278 -15.26 6.20 -10.33
N ILE A 279 -14.68 5.88 -9.18
CA ILE A 279 -13.52 5.00 -9.04
C ILE A 279 -13.71 4.14 -7.79
N LEU A 280 -13.44 2.83 -7.88
CA LEU A 280 -13.29 1.98 -6.71
C LEU A 280 -11.84 2.09 -6.25
N GLY A 281 -11.62 2.71 -5.10
CA GLY A 281 -10.28 3.09 -4.66
C GLY A 281 -10.13 3.12 -3.15
N PHE A 282 -8.95 3.54 -2.71
CA PHE A 282 -8.55 3.54 -1.30
C PHE A 282 -9.03 4.80 -0.57
N GLN A 283 -8.92 4.78 0.76
CA GLN A 283 -9.29 5.90 1.64
C GLN A 283 -8.60 7.23 1.30
N ASN A 284 -7.43 7.20 0.66
CA ASN A 284 -6.67 8.39 0.24
C ASN A 284 -6.93 8.80 -1.23
N THR A 285 -7.98 8.26 -1.88
CA THR A 285 -8.35 8.60 -3.27
C THR A 285 -8.43 10.11 -3.49
N GLU A 286 -9.00 10.86 -2.55
CA GLU A 286 -9.16 12.33 -2.68
C GLU A 286 -7.83 13.06 -2.89
N ALA A 287 -6.77 12.65 -2.21
CA ALA A 287 -5.43 13.21 -2.40
C ALA A 287 -4.75 12.63 -3.65
N ASN A 288 -4.74 11.31 -3.80
CA ASN A 288 -3.98 10.62 -4.84
C ASN A 288 -4.46 10.95 -6.26
N GLN A 289 -5.76 11.19 -6.45
CA GLN A 289 -6.28 11.63 -7.75
C GLN A 289 -5.70 12.99 -8.17
N ARG A 290 -5.44 13.91 -7.24
CA ARG A 290 -4.86 15.23 -7.56
C ARG A 290 -3.45 15.10 -8.11
N THR A 291 -2.62 14.30 -7.43
CA THR A 291 -1.23 14.05 -7.81
C THR A 291 -1.11 13.42 -9.20
N ASN A 292 -2.14 12.68 -9.62
CA ASN A 292 -2.18 11.98 -10.91
C ASN A 292 -2.98 12.68 -12.01
N ALA A 293 -3.83 13.66 -11.66
CA ALA A 293 -4.53 14.49 -12.64
C ALA A 293 -3.56 15.26 -13.54
N GLY A 294 -3.99 15.56 -14.78
CA GLY A 294 -3.17 16.26 -15.76
C GLY A 294 -2.81 17.68 -15.34
N ASP A 295 -3.68 18.35 -14.59
CA ASP A 295 -3.48 19.71 -14.08
C ASP A 295 -2.83 19.77 -12.68
N LYS A 296 -2.57 18.61 -12.07
CA LYS A 296 -2.07 18.46 -10.68
C LYS A 296 -2.97 19.08 -9.60
N LYS A 297 -4.22 19.37 -9.93
CA LYS A 297 -5.24 19.88 -9.00
C LYS A 297 -6.35 18.86 -8.78
N GLY A 298 -6.74 18.15 -9.83
CA GLY A 298 -7.79 17.14 -9.79
C GLY A 298 -9.16 17.68 -9.37
N LEU A 299 -10.06 16.78 -8.97
CA LEU A 299 -11.35 17.15 -8.41
C LEU A 299 -11.17 17.81 -7.03
N SER A 300 -11.97 18.83 -6.73
CA SER A 300 -12.04 19.39 -5.38
C SER A 300 -12.67 18.37 -4.42
N GLY A 301 -12.22 18.34 -3.16
CA GLY A 301 -12.78 17.45 -2.14
C GLY A 301 -14.30 17.60 -1.98
N ASP A 302 -14.82 18.82 -2.08
CA ASP A 302 -16.26 19.10 -2.00
C ASP A 302 -17.05 18.46 -3.15
N ASN A 303 -16.43 18.25 -4.31
CA ASN A 303 -17.05 17.59 -5.47
C ASN A 303 -16.85 16.06 -5.48
N ILE A 304 -16.10 15.51 -4.52
CA ILE A 304 -15.95 14.07 -4.33
C ILE A 304 -16.94 13.62 -3.27
N GLY A 305 -17.75 12.62 -3.60
CA GLY A 305 -18.52 11.87 -2.61
C GLY A 305 -17.99 10.44 -2.50
N ARG A 306 -18.47 9.72 -1.50
CA ARG A 306 -18.07 8.36 -1.20
C ARG A 306 -19.30 7.51 -0.84
N PHE A 307 -19.26 6.24 -1.20
CA PHE A 307 -20.18 5.23 -0.66
C PHE A 307 -19.48 3.87 -0.57
N ALA A 308 -19.89 3.06 0.40
CA ALA A 308 -19.35 1.71 0.59
C ALA A 308 -19.72 0.79 -0.59
N PHE A 309 -18.98 -0.31 -0.76
CA PHE A 309 -19.39 -1.35 -1.71
C PHE A 309 -20.78 -1.89 -1.32
N PRO A 310 -21.75 -1.91 -2.26
CA PRO A 310 -23.14 -2.21 -1.93
C PRO A 310 -23.34 -3.66 -1.46
N ALA A 311 -24.51 -3.94 -0.88
CA ALA A 311 -24.89 -5.30 -0.56
C ALA A 311 -25.23 -6.11 -1.82
N VAL A 312 -25.22 -7.44 -1.74
CA VAL A 312 -25.83 -8.30 -2.76
C VAL A 312 -27.12 -8.88 -2.18
N ALA A 313 -28.23 -8.76 -2.91
CA ALA A 313 -29.51 -9.28 -2.45
C ALA A 313 -29.43 -10.80 -2.27
N GLY A 314 -29.80 -11.28 -1.07
CA GLY A 314 -29.73 -12.69 -0.71
C GLY A 314 -28.32 -13.23 -0.46
N GLY A 315 -27.29 -12.38 -0.49
CA GLY A 315 -25.92 -12.75 -0.13
C GLY A 315 -25.74 -12.93 1.39
N ALA A 316 -24.78 -13.76 1.80
CA ALA A 316 -24.51 -14.03 3.20
C ALA A 316 -23.64 -12.96 3.89
N GLY A 317 -22.91 -12.15 3.12
CA GLY A 317 -22.03 -11.10 3.63
C GLY A 317 -22.77 -9.84 4.04
N ALA A 318 -22.26 -9.15 5.06
CA ALA A 318 -22.84 -7.92 5.55
C ALA A 318 -22.32 -6.70 4.79
N VAL A 319 -23.12 -5.64 4.69
CA VAL A 319 -22.67 -4.34 4.13
C VAL A 319 -21.53 -3.72 4.96
N THR A 320 -21.44 -4.09 6.24
CA THR A 320 -20.37 -3.71 7.18
C THR A 320 -19.08 -4.49 7.00
N ASP A 321 -19.06 -5.54 6.18
CA ASP A 321 -17.81 -6.24 5.86
C ASP A 321 -16.98 -5.36 4.90
N THR A 322 -15.70 -5.16 5.24
CA THR A 322 -14.81 -4.22 4.54
C THR A 322 -13.62 -4.95 3.92
N LEU A 323 -13.27 -4.57 2.70
CA LEU A 323 -12.03 -4.97 2.04
C LEU A 323 -11.01 -3.85 2.21
N GLY A 324 -9.77 -4.16 2.58
CA GLY A 324 -8.71 -3.17 2.67
C GLY A 324 -7.42 -3.69 3.29
N GLY A 325 -6.35 -2.92 3.14
CA GLY A 325 -5.03 -3.33 3.62
C GLY A 325 -4.82 -2.99 5.09
N LEU A 326 -4.28 -3.95 5.83
CA LEU A 326 -3.54 -3.70 7.05
C LEU A 326 -2.05 -3.71 6.69
N ASN A 327 -1.46 -2.53 6.64
CA ASN A 327 -0.10 -2.34 6.15
C ASN A 327 0.87 -2.15 7.30
N GLY A 328 2.11 -2.56 7.08
CA GLY A 328 3.18 -2.43 8.07
C GLY A 328 4.55 -2.29 7.44
N TRP A 329 5.55 -2.12 8.30
CA TRP A 329 6.96 -2.09 7.92
C TRP A 329 7.63 -3.37 8.36
N ALA A 330 8.08 -4.16 7.39
CA ALA A 330 8.87 -5.36 7.65
C ALA A 330 10.36 -4.98 7.76
N VAL A 331 11.10 -5.74 8.57
CA VAL A 331 12.52 -5.49 8.85
C VAL A 331 13.33 -6.70 8.39
N THR A 332 14.44 -6.47 7.69
CA THR A 332 15.32 -7.57 7.28
C THR A 332 16.24 -7.98 8.42
N LYS A 333 16.67 -9.25 8.48
CA LYS A 333 17.54 -9.75 9.57
C LYS A 333 18.89 -9.05 9.67
N LYS A 334 19.34 -8.44 8.58
CA LYS A 334 20.65 -7.76 8.49
C LYS A 334 20.55 -6.27 8.82
N ALA A 335 19.34 -5.76 9.05
CA ALA A 335 19.12 -4.37 9.40
C ALA A 335 19.94 -3.97 10.64
N PRO A 336 20.56 -2.78 10.66
CA PRO A 336 21.26 -2.30 11.84
C PRO A 336 20.26 -2.11 12.99
N PRO A 337 20.67 -2.28 14.27
CA PRO A 337 19.78 -2.16 15.43
C PRO A 337 18.96 -0.85 15.48
N GLU A 338 19.54 0.25 14.98
CA GLU A 338 18.93 1.58 14.88
C GLU A 338 17.67 1.58 13.99
N THR A 339 17.49 0.58 13.13
CA THR A 339 16.27 0.40 12.31
C THR A 339 15.03 0.21 13.18
N LEU A 340 15.14 -0.56 14.27
CA LEU A 340 14.01 -0.81 15.17
C LEU A 340 13.63 0.44 15.95
N ASP A 341 14.64 1.20 16.36
CA ASP A 341 14.45 2.48 17.06
C ASP A 341 13.79 3.52 16.14
N PHE A 342 14.29 3.65 14.90
CA PHE A 342 13.65 4.48 13.87
C PHE A 342 12.22 4.06 13.60
N LEU A 343 11.92 2.76 13.52
CA LEU A 343 10.55 2.28 13.28
C LEU A 343 9.61 2.60 14.42
N ALA A 344 10.04 2.40 15.67
CA ALA A 344 9.28 2.79 16.84
C ALA A 344 9.03 4.31 16.87
N TYR A 345 10.01 5.11 16.43
CA TYR A 345 9.86 6.55 16.28
C TYR A 345 8.87 6.92 15.15
N LEU A 346 9.07 6.39 13.93
CA LEU A 346 8.25 6.69 12.74
C LEU A 346 6.77 6.40 12.97
N THR A 347 6.46 5.30 13.65
CA THR A 347 5.09 4.79 13.86
C THR A 347 4.54 5.07 15.26
N ASN A 348 5.16 5.99 16.02
CA ASN A 348 4.59 6.43 17.30
C ASN A 348 3.31 7.27 17.09
N ALA A 349 2.54 7.44 18.16
CA ALA A 349 1.27 8.18 18.10
C ALA A 349 1.41 9.65 17.67
N GLU A 350 2.53 10.33 17.96
CA GLU A 350 2.77 11.71 17.52
C GLU A 350 2.92 11.78 15.99
N ASN A 351 3.76 10.92 15.44
CA ASN A 351 4.10 10.89 14.03
C ASN A 351 2.96 10.30 13.19
N GLU A 352 2.29 9.25 13.66
CA GLU A 352 1.06 8.77 13.02
C GLU A 352 -0.05 9.81 13.03
N ARG A 353 -0.22 10.58 14.11
CA ARG A 353 -1.18 11.70 14.15
C ARG A 353 -0.80 12.77 13.12
N ALA A 354 0.48 13.06 12.94
CA ALA A 354 0.93 14.02 11.93
C ALA A 354 0.64 13.53 10.49
N MET A 355 0.87 12.24 10.23
CA MET A 355 0.52 11.60 8.95
C MET A 355 -0.99 11.59 8.72
N ALA A 356 -1.79 11.27 9.73
CA ALA A 356 -3.25 11.31 9.66
C ALA A 356 -3.78 12.72 9.37
N LYS A 357 -3.22 13.77 10.01
CA LYS A 357 -3.57 15.18 9.74
C LYS A 357 -3.28 15.61 8.31
N ALA A 358 -2.26 15.02 7.70
CA ALA A 358 -1.94 15.25 6.29
C ALA A 358 -2.90 14.53 5.32
N GLY A 359 -3.83 13.70 5.83
CA GLY A 359 -4.71 12.87 5.02
C GLY A 359 -4.06 11.57 4.52
N MET A 360 -2.86 11.24 5.02
CA MET A 360 -2.03 10.16 4.50
C MET A 360 -2.51 8.77 4.92
N ILE A 361 -2.88 8.62 6.19
CA ILE A 361 -3.19 7.31 6.80
C ILE A 361 -4.42 7.38 7.71
N ILE A 362 -5.09 6.24 7.84
CA ILE A 362 -5.87 5.94 9.05
C ILE A 362 -4.88 5.26 10.01
N PRO A 363 -4.55 5.90 11.14
CA PRO A 363 -3.50 5.44 12.02
C PRO A 363 -3.92 4.19 12.79
N VAL A 364 -2.93 3.43 13.23
CA VAL A 364 -3.09 2.20 14.03
C VAL A 364 -2.42 2.31 15.40
N ALA A 365 -1.59 3.33 15.60
CA ALA A 365 -1.07 3.74 16.89
C ALA A 365 -2.20 4.31 17.75
N VAL A 366 -2.31 3.79 18.97
CA VAL A 366 -3.32 4.20 19.94
C VAL A 366 -3.16 5.69 20.26
N GLY A 367 -4.26 6.43 20.11
CA GLY A 367 -4.33 7.85 20.42
C GLY A 367 -4.00 8.76 19.25
N ALA A 368 -3.65 8.25 18.07
CA ALA A 368 -3.40 9.06 16.88
C ALA A 368 -4.66 9.38 16.04
N GLU A 369 -5.81 8.79 16.39
CA GLU A 369 -7.06 8.82 15.63
C GLU A 369 -7.65 10.24 15.53
N ASP A 370 -7.37 11.10 16.51
CA ASP A 370 -7.73 12.53 16.50
C ASP A 370 -7.02 13.31 15.37
N GLY A 371 -6.00 12.72 14.74
CA GLY A 371 -5.37 13.25 13.55
C GLY A 371 -6.22 13.12 12.29
N VAL A 372 -7.22 12.25 12.25
CA VAL A 372 -8.08 12.03 11.07
C VAL A 372 -9.10 13.17 10.93
N THR A 373 -8.67 14.28 10.35
CA THR A 373 -9.48 15.50 10.19
C THR A 373 -10.06 15.70 8.79
N ASN A 374 -9.55 14.98 7.78
CA ASN A 374 -10.10 15.02 6.43
C ASN A 374 -11.46 14.30 6.40
N PRO A 375 -12.56 14.92 5.91
CA PRO A 375 -13.89 14.32 5.97
C PRO A 375 -14.02 12.95 5.30
N LEU A 376 -13.44 12.76 4.10
CA LEU A 376 -13.55 11.48 3.38
C LEU A 376 -12.69 10.38 4.02
N LEU A 377 -11.55 10.77 4.59
CA LEU A 377 -10.72 9.85 5.38
C LEU A 377 -11.43 9.47 6.69
N HIS A 378 -12.13 10.42 7.32
CA HIS A 378 -12.94 10.20 8.51
C HIS A 378 -14.09 9.22 8.22
N GLU A 379 -14.84 9.41 7.14
CA GLU A 379 -15.87 8.45 6.70
C GLU A 379 -15.30 7.04 6.48
N SER A 380 -14.06 6.95 5.99
CA SER A 380 -13.37 5.66 5.82
C SER A 380 -12.99 5.04 7.17
N ALA A 381 -12.53 5.85 8.12
CA ALA A 381 -12.23 5.41 9.48
C ALA A 381 -13.50 4.97 10.24
N GLU A 382 -14.60 5.71 10.09
CA GLU A 382 -15.91 5.33 10.64
C GLU A 382 -16.40 4.01 10.06
N GLN A 383 -16.28 3.79 8.75
CA GLN A 383 -16.65 2.51 8.15
C GLN A 383 -15.83 1.35 8.71
N LEU A 384 -14.52 1.54 8.88
CA LEU A 384 -13.65 0.52 9.50
C LEU A 384 -14.02 0.25 10.96
N ALA A 385 -14.34 1.30 11.73
CA ALA A 385 -14.72 1.16 13.14
C ALA A 385 -16.03 0.37 13.32
N HIS A 386 -16.94 0.41 12.34
CA HIS A 386 -18.17 -0.38 12.33
C HIS A 386 -18.03 -1.71 11.58
N SER A 387 -16.83 -2.10 11.16
CA SER A 387 -16.65 -3.29 10.36
C SER A 387 -16.89 -4.56 11.17
N THR A 388 -17.72 -5.46 10.65
CA THR A 388 -18.01 -6.78 11.24
C THR A 388 -16.96 -7.80 10.87
N TRP A 389 -16.38 -7.65 9.69
CA TRP A 389 -15.25 -8.43 9.18
C TRP A 389 -14.41 -7.55 8.26
N HIS A 390 -13.12 -7.43 8.58
CA HIS A 390 -12.14 -6.76 7.74
C HIS A 390 -11.26 -7.80 7.04
N GLN A 391 -11.31 -7.82 5.71
CA GLN A 391 -10.56 -8.75 4.88
C GLN A 391 -9.46 -8.00 4.13
N ASN A 392 -8.25 -8.54 4.18
CA ASN A 392 -7.15 -8.04 3.35
C ASN A 392 -7.43 -8.34 1.86
N PHE A 393 -6.76 -7.62 0.96
CA PHE A 393 -6.84 -7.87 -0.47
C PHE A 393 -6.59 -9.35 -0.77
N PHE A 394 -7.43 -9.98 -1.58
CA PHE A 394 -7.35 -11.43 -1.77
C PHE A 394 -6.01 -11.82 -2.41
N ASP A 395 -5.47 -10.96 -3.28
CA ASP A 395 -4.16 -11.19 -3.89
C ASP A 395 -2.99 -11.12 -2.90
N GLN A 396 -3.14 -10.39 -1.79
CA GLN A 396 -2.16 -10.33 -0.71
C GLN A 396 -2.40 -11.43 0.33
N ASP A 397 -3.66 -11.68 0.71
CA ASP A 397 -4.04 -12.67 1.73
C ASP A 397 -3.71 -14.09 1.30
N LEU A 398 -3.98 -14.43 0.04
CA LEU A 398 -3.77 -15.77 -0.52
C LEU A 398 -2.32 -16.04 -0.95
N GLY A 399 -1.43 -15.05 -0.79
CA GLY A 399 -0.02 -15.17 -1.16
C GLY A 399 0.26 -14.94 -2.66
N PRO A 400 1.54 -14.85 -3.04
CA PRO A 400 1.97 -14.36 -4.35
C PRO A 400 1.62 -15.29 -5.53
N SER A 401 1.47 -16.59 -5.30
CA SER A 401 1.11 -17.56 -6.35
C SER A 401 -0.38 -17.46 -6.68
N VAL A 402 -1.22 -17.78 -5.69
CA VAL A 402 -2.69 -17.76 -5.82
C VAL A 402 -3.20 -16.34 -6.12
N GLY A 403 -2.63 -15.33 -5.46
CA GLY A 403 -3.04 -13.94 -5.64
C GLY A 403 -2.80 -13.40 -7.06
N ARG A 404 -1.75 -13.85 -7.74
CA ARG A 404 -1.55 -13.52 -9.16
C ARG A 404 -2.66 -14.09 -10.03
N VAL A 405 -3.09 -15.32 -9.75
CA VAL A 405 -4.19 -15.97 -10.49
C VAL A 405 -5.51 -15.26 -10.22
N VAL A 406 -5.78 -14.82 -8.99
CA VAL A 406 -6.95 -13.98 -8.66
C VAL A 406 -6.97 -12.70 -9.51
N ASN A 407 -5.83 -12.02 -9.64
CA ASN A 407 -5.70 -10.82 -10.46
C ASN A 407 -5.97 -11.11 -11.95
N ASP A 408 -5.38 -12.17 -12.49
CA ASP A 408 -5.54 -12.59 -13.88
C ASP A 408 -6.98 -12.98 -14.22
N VAL A 409 -7.58 -13.83 -13.39
CA VAL A 409 -8.96 -14.32 -13.54
C VAL A 409 -9.96 -13.16 -13.47
N SER A 410 -9.79 -12.23 -12.53
CA SER A 410 -10.71 -11.09 -12.38
C SER A 410 -10.75 -10.22 -13.65
N VAL A 411 -9.60 -9.96 -14.28
CA VAL A 411 -9.54 -9.22 -15.55
C VAL A 411 -10.11 -10.04 -16.71
N ALA A 412 -9.82 -11.35 -16.77
CA ALA A 412 -10.32 -12.21 -17.82
C ALA A 412 -11.85 -12.35 -17.77
N ILE A 413 -12.44 -12.46 -16.57
CA ILE A 413 -13.90 -12.51 -16.37
C ILE A 413 -14.54 -11.18 -16.77
N VAL A 414 -14.07 -10.04 -16.24
CA VAL A 414 -14.70 -8.74 -16.53
C VAL A 414 -14.59 -8.33 -18.01
N SER A 415 -13.55 -8.82 -18.70
CA SER A 415 -13.36 -8.58 -20.14
C SER A 415 -14.07 -9.60 -21.04
N GLY A 416 -14.75 -10.60 -20.47
CA GLY A 416 -15.47 -11.64 -21.20
C GLY A 416 -14.57 -12.69 -21.86
N GLN A 417 -13.30 -12.77 -21.46
CA GLN A 417 -12.32 -13.75 -21.96
C GLN A 417 -12.38 -15.10 -21.22
N MET A 418 -13.04 -15.14 -20.06
CA MET A 418 -13.12 -16.32 -19.20
C MET A 418 -14.51 -16.44 -18.56
N SER A 419 -15.01 -17.67 -18.41
CA SER A 419 -16.21 -17.96 -17.63
C SER A 419 -15.92 -17.87 -16.12
N SER A 420 -16.95 -17.75 -15.30
CA SER A 420 -16.73 -17.72 -13.86
C SER A 420 -16.28 -19.07 -13.31
N GLU A 421 -16.78 -20.16 -13.89
CA GLU A 421 -16.44 -21.53 -13.51
C GLU A 421 -14.98 -21.86 -13.83
N ASP A 422 -14.50 -21.48 -15.01
CA ASP A 422 -13.10 -21.67 -15.38
C ASP A 422 -12.18 -20.82 -14.49
N GLY A 423 -12.61 -19.59 -14.16
CA GLY A 423 -11.88 -18.72 -13.25
C GLY A 423 -11.76 -19.29 -11.84
N ALA A 424 -12.88 -19.76 -11.29
CA ALA A 424 -12.92 -20.44 -9.99
C ALA A 424 -12.03 -21.70 -9.98
N GLN A 425 -12.07 -22.49 -11.04
CA GLN A 425 -11.21 -23.67 -11.18
C GLN A 425 -9.72 -23.30 -11.25
N GLN A 426 -9.32 -22.25 -11.97
CA GLN A 426 -7.93 -21.82 -12.01
C GLN A 426 -7.41 -21.34 -10.66
N ILE A 427 -8.23 -20.61 -9.89
CA ILE A 427 -7.86 -20.18 -8.53
C ILE A 427 -7.72 -21.41 -7.62
N GLN A 428 -8.63 -22.38 -7.73
CA GLN A 428 -8.54 -23.64 -6.99
C GLN A 428 -7.26 -24.41 -7.32
N ASP A 429 -6.94 -24.58 -8.60
CA ASP A 429 -5.73 -25.28 -9.04
C ASP A 429 -4.47 -24.61 -8.52
N ALA A 430 -4.43 -23.26 -8.56
CA ALA A 430 -3.32 -22.49 -8.03
C ALA A 430 -3.18 -22.65 -6.51
N PHE A 431 -4.30 -22.66 -5.78
CA PHE A 431 -4.31 -22.89 -4.35
C PHE A 431 -3.79 -24.27 -3.99
N GLU A 432 -4.26 -25.32 -4.67
CA GLU A 432 -3.81 -26.70 -4.45
C GLU A 432 -2.31 -26.86 -4.74
N GLN A 433 -1.79 -26.20 -5.78
CA GLN A 433 -0.36 -26.21 -6.10
C GLN A 433 0.49 -25.50 -5.04
N ASP A 434 0.00 -24.41 -4.42
CA ASP A 434 0.73 -23.66 -3.40
C ASP A 434 0.84 -24.41 -2.05
N GLN A 435 0.03 -25.47 -1.84
CA GLN A 435 0.11 -26.31 -0.64
C GLN A 435 1.24 -27.36 -0.66
N PHE A 436 1.85 -27.60 -1.82
CA PHE A 436 2.93 -28.58 -2.03
C PHE A 436 4.27 -27.88 -2.29
#